data_AF-A0A7K2DCV1-F1
#
_entry.id   AF-A0A7K2DCV1-F1
#
_cell.length_a   1.000
_cell.length_b   1.000
_cell.length_c   1.000
_cell.angle_alpha   90.00
_cell.angle_beta   90.00
_cell.angle_gamma   90.00
#
_symmetry.space_group_name_H-M   'P 1'
#
loop_
_entity.id
_entity.type
_entity.pdbx_description
1 polymer ?
#
loop_
_entity_poly.entity_id
_entity_poly.type
_entity_poly.pdbx_seq_one_letter_code
_entity_poly.pdbx_strand_id
1 'polypeptide(L)'
;MGVMELPERVAVVNIGLERFEKAVRDQGAPAVGVDWRIPADGDAEAVAVLGKLLGPTADRIDAANAEVIDRLDRGVPMLVGIETAAAVIEGLESGTILHCGPPIGWSEMCDPLRRSIRAAVVAEEWAPDRDAADRMLNAGEIRLRAANEHSTVVPMASAIGPSAPVYVVSVDAGGTTAYASLNQGSGAVPWFGVDSE
;
A
#
# COMPACT_ATOMS: atom_id res chain seq x y z
N MET A 1 52.62 -13.78 26.15
CA MET A 1 51.20 -14.19 26.22
C MET A 1 50.45 -12.98 26.74
N GLY A 2 49.71 -12.26 25.90
CA GLY A 2 49.00 -11.04 26.31
C GLY A 2 47.84 -11.37 27.23
N VAL A 3 47.74 -10.67 28.36
CA VAL A 3 46.60 -10.79 29.28
C VAL A 3 45.39 -10.17 28.58
N MET A 4 44.29 -10.91 28.51
CA MET A 4 43.04 -10.41 27.95
C MET A 4 42.39 -9.49 28.98
N GLU A 5 42.25 -8.20 28.66
CA GLU A 5 41.48 -7.27 29.49
C GLU A 5 39.99 -7.44 29.20
N LEU A 6 39.20 -7.66 30.26
CA LEU A 6 37.75 -7.75 30.17
C LEU A 6 37.12 -6.35 30.29
N PRO A 7 36.00 -6.10 29.61
CA PRO A 7 35.31 -4.82 29.68
C PRO A 7 34.70 -4.58 31.07
N GLU A 8 34.69 -3.32 31.50
CA GLU A 8 34.08 -2.91 32.78
C GLU A 8 32.55 -3.01 32.81
N ARG A 9 31.91 -3.12 31.63
CA ARG A 9 30.46 -3.26 31.47
C ARG A 9 30.12 -4.27 30.39
N VAL A 10 29.07 -5.03 30.61
CA VAL A 10 28.55 -6.04 29.68
C VAL A 10 27.12 -5.68 29.28
N ALA A 11 26.86 -5.66 27.98
CA ALA A 11 25.52 -5.66 27.41
C ALA A 11 25.31 -6.97 26.66
N VAL A 12 24.21 -7.66 26.93
CA VAL A 12 23.99 -9.04 26.49
C VAL A 12 22.96 -9.09 25.37
N VAL A 13 23.29 -9.77 24.27
CA VAL A 13 22.32 -10.24 23.28
C VAL A 13 22.10 -11.73 23.56
N ASN A 14 20.92 -12.09 24.07
CA ASN A 14 20.56 -13.46 24.40
C ASN A 14 19.89 -14.14 23.21
N ILE A 15 20.40 -15.30 22.80
CA ILE A 15 19.79 -16.15 21.78
C ILE A 15 19.46 -17.49 22.44
N GLY A 16 18.21 -17.95 22.31
CA GLY A 16 17.75 -19.19 22.92
C GLY A 16 16.85 -18.96 24.13
N LEU A 17 17.15 -19.59 25.27
CA LEU A 17 16.24 -19.59 26.42
C LEU A 17 16.05 -18.19 27.01
N GLU A 18 14.80 -17.71 27.06
CA GLU A 18 14.42 -16.42 27.67
C GLU A 18 14.90 -16.27 29.13
N ARG A 19 15.03 -17.40 29.85
CA ARG A 19 15.49 -17.40 31.25
C ARG A 19 16.86 -16.73 31.42
N PHE A 20 17.76 -16.82 30.44
CA PHE A 20 19.06 -16.19 30.52
C PHE A 20 19.00 -14.68 30.33
N GLU A 21 18.18 -14.18 29.40
CA GLU A 21 17.88 -12.75 29.28
C GLU A 21 17.33 -12.21 30.61
N LYS A 22 16.33 -12.90 31.17
CA LYS A 22 15.71 -12.49 32.43
C LYS A 22 16.72 -12.46 33.56
N ALA A 23 17.56 -13.48 33.69
CA ALA A 23 18.58 -13.54 34.74
C ALA A 23 19.59 -12.39 34.67
N VAL A 24 19.96 -11.94 33.46
CA VAL A 24 20.85 -10.77 33.27
C VAL A 24 20.14 -9.47 33.66
N ARG A 25 18.88 -9.30 33.25
CA ARG A 25 18.08 -8.11 33.61
C ARG A 25 17.81 -8.02 35.12
N ASP A 26 17.52 -9.15 35.77
CA ASP A 26 17.30 -9.21 37.21
C ASP A 26 18.55 -8.79 38.02
N GLN A 27 19.74 -8.92 37.44
CA GLN A 27 21.02 -8.46 38.01
C GLN A 27 21.33 -6.98 37.69
N GLY A 28 20.42 -6.27 37.03
CA GLY A 28 20.57 -4.86 36.69
C GLY A 28 21.44 -4.57 35.46
N ALA A 29 21.78 -5.60 34.67
CA ALA A 29 22.56 -5.45 33.44
C ALA A 29 21.65 -5.40 32.19
N PRO A 30 22.02 -4.64 31.14
CA PRO A 30 21.24 -4.56 29.92
C PRO A 30 21.29 -5.87 29.14
N ALA A 31 20.11 -6.40 28.76
CA ALA A 31 19.98 -7.58 27.92
C ALA A 31 18.85 -7.41 26.89
N VAL A 32 19.07 -7.90 25.67
CA VAL A 32 18.06 -8.03 24.62
C VAL A 32 17.92 -9.50 24.26
N GLY A 33 16.72 -10.06 24.39
CA GLY A 33 16.38 -11.38 23.85
C GLY A 33 16.11 -11.31 22.36
N VAL A 34 16.70 -12.25 21.62
CA VAL A 34 16.37 -12.53 20.23
C VAL A 34 15.53 -13.80 20.23
N ASP A 35 14.26 -13.71 19.82
CA ASP A 35 13.42 -14.88 19.52
C ASP A 35 13.88 -15.53 18.21
N TRP A 36 15.11 -16.02 18.21
CA TRP A 36 15.68 -16.74 17.10
C TRP A 36 15.17 -18.18 17.11
N ARG A 37 14.69 -18.63 15.96
CA ARG A 37 14.26 -20.02 15.75
C ARG A 37 15.03 -20.61 14.60
N ILE A 38 15.34 -21.91 14.69
CA ILE A 38 15.96 -22.62 13.58
C ILE A 38 14.96 -22.61 12.42
N PRO A 39 15.37 -22.23 11.19
CA PRO A 39 14.49 -22.32 10.03
C PRO A 39 13.88 -23.72 9.91
N ALA A 40 12.59 -23.78 9.60
CA ALA A 40 11.84 -25.03 9.51
C ALA A 40 11.98 -25.94 10.77
N ASP A 41 12.06 -25.34 11.96
CA ASP A 41 12.22 -26.02 13.25
C ASP A 41 13.42 -26.99 13.33
N GLY A 42 14.43 -26.79 12.48
CA GLY A 42 15.62 -27.63 12.42
C GLY A 42 15.48 -28.92 11.63
N ASP A 43 14.41 -29.07 10.84
CA ASP A 43 14.32 -30.14 9.85
C ASP A 43 15.47 -30.03 8.85
N ALA A 44 16.37 -31.02 8.85
CA ALA A 44 17.62 -30.95 8.11
C ALA A 44 17.39 -30.91 6.58
N GLU A 45 16.33 -31.56 6.09
CA GLU A 45 16.00 -31.56 4.67
C GLU A 45 15.44 -30.21 4.25
N ALA A 46 14.50 -29.65 5.01
CA ALA A 46 13.93 -28.34 4.77
C ALA A 46 14.99 -27.24 4.86
N VAL A 47 15.88 -27.27 5.86
CA VAL A 47 16.99 -26.32 5.99
C VAL A 47 17.94 -26.41 4.79
N ALA A 48 18.25 -27.63 4.31
CA ALA A 48 19.09 -27.80 3.12
C ALA A 48 18.42 -27.27 1.85
N VAL A 49 17.11 -27.46 1.69
CA VAL A 49 16.32 -26.91 0.57
C VAL A 49 16.29 -25.39 0.64
N LEU A 50 15.97 -24.80 1.80
CA LEU A 50 15.98 -23.36 2.01
C LEU A 50 17.36 -22.75 1.76
N GLY A 51 18.42 -23.39 2.24
CA GLY A 51 19.80 -22.97 2.00
C GLY A 51 20.18 -22.96 0.51
N LYS A 52 19.65 -23.90 -0.28
CA LYS A 52 19.85 -23.92 -1.75
C LYS A 52 19.01 -22.89 -2.49
N LEU A 53 17.75 -22.69 -2.09
CA LEU A 53 16.81 -21.82 -2.79
C LEU A 53 16.98 -20.34 -2.42
N LEU A 54 17.10 -20.05 -1.13
CA LEU A 54 17.12 -18.70 -0.59
C LEU A 54 18.53 -18.24 -0.23
N GLY A 55 19.41 -19.14 0.23
CA GLY A 55 20.78 -18.80 0.62
C GLY A 55 21.54 -17.96 -0.40
N PRO A 56 21.55 -18.32 -1.71
CA PRO A 56 22.24 -17.53 -2.74
C PRO A 56 21.62 -16.15 -3.01
N THR A 57 20.36 -15.94 -2.62
CA THR A 57 19.64 -14.68 -2.88
C THR A 57 19.43 -13.84 -1.62
N ALA A 58 19.72 -14.36 -0.43
CA ALA A 58 19.49 -13.71 0.86
C ALA A 58 20.11 -12.31 0.92
N ASP A 59 21.43 -12.19 0.67
CA ASP A 59 22.12 -10.90 0.70
C ASP A 59 21.51 -9.88 -0.28
N ARG A 60 21.06 -10.35 -1.45
CA ARG A 60 20.40 -9.50 -2.45
C ARG A 60 19.02 -9.04 -1.99
N ILE A 61 18.26 -9.93 -1.34
CA ILE A 61 16.94 -9.62 -0.76
C ILE A 61 17.12 -8.62 0.38
N ASP A 62 18.08 -8.84 1.27
CA ASP A 62 18.35 -7.94 2.40
C ASP A 62 18.78 -6.55 1.92
N ALA A 63 19.65 -6.47 0.92
CA ALA A 63 20.03 -5.21 0.30
C ALA A 63 18.83 -4.48 -0.36
N ALA A 64 17.96 -5.21 -1.05
CA ALA A 64 16.75 -4.64 -1.66
C ALA A 64 15.75 -4.15 -0.60
N ASN A 65 15.55 -4.90 0.48
CA ASN A 65 14.68 -4.52 1.59
C ASN A 65 15.20 -3.28 2.31
N ALA A 66 16.52 -3.20 2.56
CA ALA A 66 17.15 -2.04 3.17
C ALA A 66 16.94 -0.78 2.32
N GLU A 67 17.07 -0.89 0.99
CA GLU A 67 16.78 0.20 0.05
C GLU A 67 15.30 0.64 0.09
N VAL A 68 14.35 -0.31 0.16
CA VAL A 68 12.91 0.02 0.27
C VAL A 68 12.63 0.79 1.55
N ILE A 69 13.17 0.34 2.69
CA ILE A 69 13.00 1.00 3.98
C ILE A 69 13.62 2.40 3.95
N ASP A 70 14.84 2.55 3.41
CA ASP A 70 15.50 3.86 3.32
C ASP A 70 14.69 4.86 2.49
N ARG A 71 14.06 4.42 1.39
CA ARG A 71 13.16 5.27 0.59
C ARG A 71 11.89 5.66 1.34
N LEU A 72 11.30 4.75 2.11
CA LEU A 72 10.11 5.05 2.92
C LEU A 72 10.43 6.03 4.06
N ASP A 73 11.59 5.88 4.71
CA ASP A 73 12.02 6.73 5.81
C ASP A 73 12.43 8.14 5.35
N ARG A 74 13.12 8.25 4.20
CA ARG A 74 13.57 9.54 3.66
C ARG A 74 12.54 10.23 2.77
N GLY A 75 11.53 9.51 2.31
CA GLY A 75 10.48 10.04 1.46
C GLY A 75 9.62 11.05 2.21
N VAL A 76 9.72 12.32 1.84
CA VAL A 76 8.83 13.38 2.36
C VAL A 76 7.77 13.70 1.31
N PRO A 77 6.54 13.18 1.43
CA PRO A 77 5.47 13.52 0.51
C PRO A 77 4.98 14.95 0.73
N MET A 78 5.02 15.73 -0.34
CA MET A 78 4.60 17.13 -0.36
C MET A 78 3.36 17.27 -1.22
N LEU A 79 2.31 17.88 -0.67
CA LEU A 79 1.18 18.34 -1.47
C LEU A 79 1.63 19.52 -2.33
N VAL A 80 1.66 19.35 -3.65
CA VAL A 80 2.15 20.37 -4.59
C VAL A 80 1.04 21.05 -5.37
N GLY A 81 -0.18 20.50 -5.35
CA GLY A 81 -1.31 21.12 -6.04
C GLY A 81 -2.60 20.32 -5.97
N ILE A 82 -3.62 20.88 -6.61
CA ILE A 82 -4.90 20.22 -6.91
C ILE A 82 -5.15 20.43 -8.39
N GLU A 83 -5.40 19.34 -9.12
CA GLU A 83 -5.65 19.35 -10.56
C GLU A 83 -6.83 18.43 -10.90
N THR A 84 -7.33 18.49 -12.13
CA THR A 84 -8.26 17.46 -12.61
C THR A 84 -7.50 16.16 -12.88
N ALA A 85 -8.16 15.04 -12.64
CA ALA A 85 -7.60 13.71 -12.83
C ALA A 85 -7.04 13.54 -14.26
N ALA A 86 -7.77 14.01 -15.28
CA ALA A 86 -7.34 13.97 -16.69
C ALA A 86 -6.06 14.76 -16.99
N ALA A 87 -5.80 15.83 -16.25
CA ALA A 87 -4.66 16.71 -16.50
C ALA A 87 -3.33 16.09 -16.04
N VAL A 88 -3.38 15.22 -15.02
CA VAL A 88 -2.17 14.73 -14.34
C VAL A 88 -2.03 13.20 -14.32
N ILE A 89 -3.12 12.44 -14.47
CA ILE A 89 -3.07 10.97 -14.45
C ILE A 89 -2.96 10.43 -15.88
N GLU A 90 -1.83 9.78 -16.17
CA GLU A 90 -1.57 9.19 -17.48
C GLU A 90 -2.61 8.12 -17.85
N GLY A 91 -3.11 8.19 -19.08
CA GLY A 91 -4.08 7.24 -19.63
C GLY A 91 -5.53 7.45 -19.15
N LEU A 92 -5.81 8.51 -18.39
CA LEU A 92 -7.17 8.85 -17.97
C LEU A 92 -7.89 9.69 -19.03
N GLU A 93 -8.34 9.01 -20.07
CA GLU A 93 -9.13 9.61 -21.16
C GLU A 93 -10.64 9.55 -20.87
N SER A 94 -11.44 10.28 -21.67
CA SER A 94 -12.90 10.16 -21.65
C SER A 94 -13.37 8.71 -21.81
N GLY A 95 -14.36 8.31 -21.01
CA GLY A 95 -14.88 6.94 -20.95
C GLY A 95 -14.08 5.99 -20.04
N THR A 96 -13.17 6.50 -19.22
CA THR A 96 -12.44 5.70 -18.21
C THR A 96 -12.78 6.19 -16.79
N ILE A 97 -13.14 5.26 -15.89
CA ILE A 97 -13.33 5.51 -14.46
C ILE A 97 -12.28 4.73 -13.66
N LEU A 98 -11.63 5.40 -12.72
CA LEU A 98 -10.73 4.76 -11.75
C LEU A 98 -11.51 4.34 -10.49
N HIS A 99 -11.26 3.14 -9.98
CA HIS A 99 -11.89 2.61 -8.77
C HIS A 99 -10.88 2.16 -7.71
N CYS A 100 -11.34 1.99 -6.47
CA CYS A 100 -10.54 1.46 -5.37
C CYS A 100 -10.17 -0.02 -5.56
N GLY A 101 -9.13 -0.46 -4.84
CA GLY A 101 -8.74 -1.87 -4.79
C GLY A 101 -8.09 -2.40 -6.07
N PRO A 102 -7.90 -3.73 -6.19
CA PRO A 102 -7.30 -4.36 -7.37
C PRO A 102 -8.28 -4.41 -8.57
N PRO A 103 -7.80 -4.73 -9.78
CA PRO A 103 -8.67 -4.95 -10.94
C PRO A 103 -9.78 -5.96 -10.64
N ILE A 104 -11.02 -5.57 -10.91
CA ILE A 104 -12.22 -6.38 -10.68
C ILE A 104 -13.27 -6.07 -11.74
N GLY A 105 -13.99 -7.08 -12.23
CA GLY A 105 -15.05 -6.88 -13.21
C GLY A 105 -16.30 -6.22 -12.61
N TRP A 106 -17.03 -5.43 -13.40
CA TRP A 106 -18.28 -4.76 -13.00
C TRP A 106 -19.27 -5.69 -12.29
N SER A 107 -19.47 -6.89 -12.84
CA SER A 107 -20.38 -7.92 -12.31
C SER A 107 -19.96 -8.52 -10.97
N GLU A 108 -18.71 -8.33 -10.56
CA GLU A 108 -18.14 -8.83 -9.30
C GLU A 108 -18.04 -7.74 -8.23
N MET A 109 -18.12 -6.47 -8.63
CA MET A 109 -18.08 -5.34 -7.69
C MET A 109 -19.26 -5.37 -6.72
N CYS A 110 -19.00 -5.02 -5.45
CA CYS A 110 -20.05 -4.84 -4.47
C CYS A 110 -20.91 -3.61 -4.81
N ASP A 111 -22.16 -3.63 -4.38
CA ASP A 111 -23.14 -2.59 -4.71
C ASP A 111 -22.72 -1.16 -4.33
N PRO A 112 -22.09 -0.89 -3.16
CA PRO A 112 -21.58 0.45 -2.85
C PRO A 112 -20.61 1.01 -3.89
N LEU A 113 -19.67 0.18 -4.37
CA LEU A 113 -18.73 0.60 -5.40
C LEU A 113 -19.44 0.83 -6.74
N ARG A 114 -20.41 -0.03 -7.09
CA ARG A 114 -21.23 0.16 -8.30
C ARG A 114 -21.98 1.49 -8.29
N ARG A 115 -22.55 1.87 -7.15
CA ARG A 115 -23.21 3.18 -6.95
C ARG A 115 -22.24 4.34 -7.15
N SER A 116 -21.05 4.27 -6.56
CA SER A 116 -20.03 5.32 -6.75
C SER A 116 -19.60 5.45 -8.21
N ILE A 117 -19.45 4.35 -8.94
CA ILE A 117 -19.12 4.36 -10.36
C ILE A 117 -20.25 4.97 -11.19
N ARG A 118 -21.52 4.62 -10.94
CA ARG A 118 -22.66 5.26 -11.60
C ARG A 118 -22.68 6.77 -11.34
N ALA A 119 -22.47 7.19 -10.10
CA ALA A 119 -22.40 8.59 -9.75
C ALA A 119 -21.26 9.30 -10.50
N ALA A 120 -20.09 8.67 -10.63
CA ALA A 120 -18.98 9.21 -11.41
C ALA A 120 -19.34 9.34 -12.90
N VAL A 121 -19.99 8.35 -13.52
CA VAL A 121 -20.44 8.40 -14.92
C VAL A 121 -21.43 9.55 -15.15
N VAL A 122 -22.34 9.79 -14.21
CA VAL A 122 -23.28 10.94 -14.28
C VAL A 122 -22.55 12.26 -14.07
N ALA A 123 -21.60 12.32 -13.12
CA ALA A 123 -20.82 13.53 -12.85
C ALA A 123 -19.93 13.95 -14.03
N GLU A 124 -19.46 12.98 -14.83
CA GLU A 124 -18.74 13.22 -16.09
C GLU A 124 -19.68 13.56 -17.27
N GLU A 125 -21.00 13.67 -17.02
CA GLU A 125 -22.03 14.00 -18.01
C GLU A 125 -22.14 12.99 -19.17
N TRP A 126 -21.65 11.75 -18.99
CA TRP A 126 -21.75 10.70 -20.01
C TRP A 126 -23.14 10.06 -20.07
N ALA A 127 -23.86 10.10 -18.95
CA ALA A 127 -25.22 9.64 -18.82
C ALA A 127 -26.07 10.71 -18.12
N PRO A 128 -27.32 10.94 -18.56
CA PRO A 128 -28.21 11.93 -17.97
C PRO A 128 -28.71 11.53 -16.56
N ASP A 129 -28.68 10.24 -16.25
CA ASP A 129 -29.20 9.68 -15.00
C ASP A 129 -28.54 8.33 -14.67
N ARG A 130 -28.86 7.81 -13.47
CA ARG A 130 -28.32 6.56 -12.94
C ARG A 130 -28.70 5.33 -13.77
N ASP A 131 -29.91 5.30 -14.33
CA ASP A 131 -30.39 4.16 -15.10
C ASP A 131 -29.67 4.08 -16.45
N ALA A 132 -29.42 5.23 -17.08
CA ALA A 132 -28.60 5.35 -18.28
C ALA A 132 -27.15 4.96 -17.99
N ALA A 133 -26.57 5.43 -16.88
CA ALA A 133 -25.23 5.04 -16.45
C ALA A 133 -25.12 3.52 -16.25
N ASP A 134 -26.09 2.89 -15.58
CA ASP A 134 -26.11 1.44 -15.36
C ASP A 134 -26.18 0.66 -16.68
N ARG A 135 -27.00 1.13 -17.65
CA ARG A 135 -27.04 0.51 -18.99
C ARG A 135 -25.69 0.56 -19.69
N MET A 136 -25.00 1.70 -19.69
CA MET A 136 -23.68 1.85 -20.30
C MET A 136 -22.63 0.96 -19.63
N LEU A 137 -22.65 0.88 -18.29
CA LEU A 137 -21.74 0.02 -17.51
C LEU A 137 -21.97 -1.46 -17.80
N ASN A 138 -23.24 -1.90 -17.85
CA ASN A 138 -23.59 -3.28 -18.20
C ASN A 138 -23.26 -3.62 -19.67
N ALA A 139 -23.33 -2.64 -20.57
CA ALA A 139 -22.92 -2.79 -21.96
C ALA A 139 -21.40 -2.80 -22.16
N GLY A 140 -20.61 -2.47 -21.12
CA GLY A 140 -19.15 -2.40 -21.20
C GLY A 140 -18.63 -1.17 -21.95
N GLU A 141 -19.45 -0.11 -22.06
CA GLU A 141 -19.08 1.13 -22.75
C GLU A 141 -18.11 2.00 -21.94
N ILE A 142 -18.08 1.80 -20.63
CA ILE A 142 -17.18 2.49 -19.70
C ILE A 142 -16.03 1.56 -19.30
N ARG A 143 -14.80 2.05 -19.45
CA ARG A 143 -13.60 1.34 -19.00
C ARG A 143 -13.39 1.55 -17.50
N LEU A 144 -13.36 0.46 -16.75
CA LEU A 144 -13.06 0.47 -15.32
C LEU A 144 -11.61 0.07 -15.10
N ARG A 145 -10.85 0.87 -14.36
CA ARG A 145 -9.43 0.62 -14.06
C ARG A 145 -9.16 0.78 -12.57
N ALA A 146 -8.22 0.00 -12.07
CA ALA A 146 -7.81 0.07 -10.67
C ALA A 146 -6.92 1.30 -10.47
N ALA A 147 -7.27 2.19 -9.54
CA ALA A 147 -6.57 3.46 -9.35
C ALA A 147 -5.08 3.28 -9.03
N ASN A 148 -4.72 2.21 -8.32
CA ASN A 148 -3.35 1.88 -7.93
C ASN A 148 -2.43 1.56 -9.13
N GLU A 149 -2.98 1.18 -10.28
CA GLU A 149 -2.22 1.02 -11.53
C GLU A 149 -1.87 2.37 -12.20
N HIS A 150 -2.46 3.46 -11.71
CA HIS A 150 -2.32 4.81 -12.24
C HIS A 150 -1.76 5.79 -11.20
N SER A 151 -0.90 5.32 -10.30
CA SER A 151 -0.32 6.11 -9.20
C SER A 151 -1.35 6.85 -8.34
N THR A 152 -2.59 6.32 -8.29
CA THR A 152 -3.72 7.00 -7.66
C THR A 152 -4.31 6.15 -6.57
N VAL A 153 -4.71 6.77 -5.46
CA VAL A 153 -5.47 6.12 -4.39
C VAL A 153 -6.81 6.79 -4.22
N VAL A 154 -7.85 5.98 -4.12
CA VAL A 154 -9.20 6.43 -3.78
C VAL A 154 -9.71 5.64 -2.58
N PRO A 155 -10.30 6.29 -1.57
CA PRO A 155 -10.66 5.66 -0.31
C PRO A 155 -11.94 4.82 -0.43
N MET A 156 -12.09 3.84 0.48
CA MET A 156 -13.35 3.12 0.68
C MET A 156 -13.94 2.55 -0.62
N ALA A 157 -15.21 2.83 -0.93
CA ALA A 157 -15.90 2.37 -2.14
C ALA A 157 -16.01 3.50 -3.18
N SER A 158 -14.95 4.30 -3.35
CA SER A 158 -14.92 5.43 -4.28
C SER A 158 -14.49 5.05 -5.69
N ALA A 159 -15.04 5.81 -6.64
CA ALA A 159 -14.58 5.90 -8.01
C ALA A 159 -14.50 7.36 -8.47
N ILE A 160 -13.60 7.66 -9.41
CA ILE A 160 -13.40 8.99 -9.97
C ILE A 160 -13.31 8.93 -11.50
N GLY A 161 -13.84 9.96 -12.16
CA GLY A 161 -13.69 10.17 -13.59
C GLY A 161 -12.63 11.24 -13.93
N PRO A 162 -12.42 11.52 -15.23
CA PRO A 162 -11.41 12.44 -15.71
C PRO A 162 -11.55 13.88 -15.19
N SER A 163 -12.78 14.38 -14.98
CA SER A 163 -13.01 15.75 -14.49
C SER A 163 -12.78 15.91 -12.98
N ALA A 164 -12.73 14.80 -12.23
CA ALA A 164 -12.66 14.85 -10.78
C ALA A 164 -11.38 15.53 -10.27
N PRO A 165 -11.45 16.39 -9.24
CA PRO A 165 -10.26 16.98 -8.65
C PRO A 165 -9.48 15.95 -7.84
N VAL A 166 -8.15 16.01 -7.94
CA VAL A 166 -7.21 15.17 -7.19
C VAL A 166 -6.12 16.02 -6.54
N TYR A 167 -5.68 15.62 -5.36
CA TYR A 167 -4.44 16.10 -4.77
C TYR A 167 -3.27 15.55 -5.57
N VAL A 168 -2.30 16.42 -5.90
CA VAL A 168 -1.03 16.04 -6.51
C VAL A 168 0.03 16.03 -5.41
N VAL A 169 0.60 14.84 -5.15
CA VAL A 169 1.60 14.64 -4.10
C VAL A 169 2.92 14.21 -4.74
N SER A 170 4.00 14.95 -4.47
CA SER A 170 5.34 14.66 -4.97
C SER A 170 6.26 14.21 -3.84
N VAL A 171 7.15 13.25 -4.11
CA VAL A 171 8.27 12.87 -3.26
C VAL A 171 9.56 13.09 -4.03
N ASP A 172 10.25 14.21 -3.76
CA ASP A 172 11.44 14.63 -4.53
C ASP A 172 12.56 13.60 -4.50
N ALA A 173 12.82 12.99 -3.34
CA ALA A 173 13.89 12.00 -3.16
C ALA A 173 13.73 10.75 -4.04
N GLY A 174 12.51 10.45 -4.48
CA GLY A 174 12.19 9.29 -5.32
C GLY A 174 11.75 9.65 -6.75
N GLY A 175 11.57 10.93 -7.06
CA GLY A 175 10.98 11.37 -8.33
C GLY A 175 9.56 10.83 -8.55
N THR A 176 8.85 10.48 -7.47
CA THR A 176 7.52 9.86 -7.53
C THR A 176 6.45 10.92 -7.38
N THR A 177 5.48 10.93 -8.27
CA THR A 177 4.23 11.68 -8.12
C THR A 177 3.07 10.71 -8.01
N ALA A 178 2.18 10.95 -7.04
CA ALA A 178 0.99 10.16 -6.82
C ALA A 178 -0.22 11.07 -6.55
N TYR A 179 -1.41 10.51 -6.69
CA TYR A 179 -2.65 11.26 -6.66
C TYR A 179 -3.63 10.68 -5.65
N ALA A 180 -4.44 11.53 -5.05
CA ALA A 180 -5.52 11.11 -4.18
C ALA A 180 -6.78 11.92 -4.46
N SER A 181 -7.95 11.26 -4.46
CA SER A 181 -9.23 11.96 -4.56
C SER A 181 -9.44 12.92 -3.39
N LEU A 182 -10.13 14.03 -3.64
CA LEU A 182 -10.59 14.91 -2.57
C LEU A 182 -11.71 14.25 -1.74
N ASN A 183 -11.67 14.47 -0.43
CA ASN A 183 -12.73 14.04 0.49
C ASN A 183 -13.99 14.90 0.27
N GLN A 184 -15.13 14.26 0.10
CA GLN A 184 -16.43 14.88 -0.20
C GLN A 184 -17.24 15.23 1.07
N GLY A 185 -16.67 15.01 2.27
CA GLY A 185 -17.27 15.33 3.56
C GLY A 185 -17.88 14.11 4.28
N SER A 186 -18.63 14.38 5.34
CA SER A 186 -19.32 13.36 6.15
C SER A 186 -20.78 13.19 5.75
N GLY A 187 -21.37 12.02 6.04
CA GLY A 187 -22.81 11.78 5.92
C GLY A 187 -23.18 10.93 4.70
N ALA A 188 -24.11 11.44 3.89
CA ALA A 188 -24.60 10.76 2.69
C ALA A 188 -23.69 11.11 1.49
N VAL A 189 -22.59 10.38 1.34
CA VAL A 189 -21.47 10.75 0.44
C VAL A 189 -21.02 9.59 -0.46
N PRO A 190 -20.55 9.87 -1.69
CA PRO A 190 -20.24 8.85 -2.70
C PRO A 190 -19.27 7.75 -2.27
N TRP A 191 -18.28 8.05 -1.42
CA TRP A 191 -17.32 7.05 -0.91
C TRP A 191 -17.93 5.98 0.01
N PHE A 192 -19.20 6.12 0.43
CA PHE A 192 -20.01 5.08 1.08
C PHE A 192 -21.03 4.43 0.11
N GLY A 193 -20.94 4.75 -1.19
CA GLY A 193 -21.90 4.28 -2.20
C GLY A 193 -23.25 4.98 -2.12
N VAL A 194 -23.29 6.25 -1.72
CA VAL A 194 -24.50 7.06 -1.84
C VAL A 194 -24.52 7.73 -3.22
N ASP A 195 -25.58 7.49 -3.98
CA ASP A 195 -25.80 8.05 -5.32
C ASP A 195 -27.16 8.79 -5.41
N SER A 196 -27.64 9.36 -4.30
CA SER A 196 -28.88 10.15 -4.27
C SER A 196 -28.77 11.46 -5.07
N GLU A 197 -29.91 11.95 -5.55
CA GLU A 197 -30.04 13.27 -6.23
C GLU A 197 -29.53 14.44 -5.39
#